data_AF-A0A2S2PTP2-F1
#
_entry.id   AF-A0A2S2PTP2-F1
#
_cell.length_a   1.000
_cell.length_b   1.000
_cell.length_c   1.000
_cell.angle_alpha   90.00
_cell.angle_beta   90.00
_cell.angle_gamma   90.00
#
_symmetry.space_group_name_H-M   'P 1'
#
loop_
_entity.id
_entity.type
_entity.pdbx_description
1 polymer ?
#
loop_
_entity_poly.entity_id
_entity_poly.type
_entity_poly.pdbx_seq_one_letter_code
_entity_poly.pdbx_strand_id
1 'polypeptide(L)'
;KEWRIRTNEEVYNLFQRPSISMEVAKIRLRWAGRARRKKDAMINTVIKENPKGKIPLGRLRLRWEDCVKREVKEVDLRENWREIAENRMRWREIYFTGWS
;
A
#
# COMPACT_ATOMS: atom_id res chain seq x y z
N LYS A 1 30.20 -25.32 9.00
CA LYS A 1 28.92 -24.60 8.83
C LYS A 1 28.48 -24.82 7.39
N GLU A 2 27.47 -25.66 7.16
CA GLU A 2 26.92 -25.82 5.82
C GLU A 2 25.96 -24.67 5.49
N TRP A 3 26.07 -24.17 4.27
CA TRP A 3 25.15 -23.15 3.75
C TRP A 3 23.88 -23.83 3.27
N ARG A 4 22.72 -23.44 3.82
CA ARG A 4 21.41 -23.84 3.32
C ARG A 4 20.45 -22.66 3.26
N ILE A 5 19.47 -22.75 2.35
CA ILE A 5 18.35 -21.82 2.29
C ILE A 5 17.47 -22.07 3.53
N ARG A 6 17.04 -20.98 4.19
CA ARG A 6 16.13 -21.02 5.32
C ARG A 6 14.67 -20.94 4.86
N THR A 7 13.77 -21.52 5.62
CA THR A 7 12.33 -21.39 5.38
C THR A 7 11.84 -20.00 5.82
N ASN A 8 10.65 -19.60 5.37
CA ASN A 8 10.05 -18.32 5.78
C ASN A 8 9.83 -18.26 7.30
N GLU A 9 9.38 -19.35 7.91
CA GLU A 9 9.20 -19.45 9.37
C GLU A 9 10.51 -19.24 10.13
N GLU A 10 11.60 -19.86 9.68
CA GLU A 10 12.93 -19.70 10.28
C GLU A 10 13.42 -18.24 10.18
N VAL A 11 13.17 -17.59 9.05
CA VAL A 11 13.51 -16.17 8.85
C VAL A 11 12.67 -15.29 9.76
N TYR A 12 11.36 -15.54 9.87
CA TYR A 12 10.47 -14.77 10.75
C TYR A 12 10.86 -14.90 12.22
N ASN A 13 11.14 -16.12 12.68
CA ASN A 13 11.59 -16.38 14.05
C ASN A 13 12.95 -15.76 14.37
N LEU A 14 13.87 -15.74 13.39
CA LEU A 14 15.22 -15.18 13.57
C LEU A 14 15.20 -13.66 13.69
N PHE A 15 14.44 -12.98 12.83
CA PHE A 15 14.46 -11.51 12.77
C PHE A 15 13.40 -10.86 13.65
N GLN A 16 12.29 -11.55 13.97
CA GLN A 16 11.19 -11.02 14.77
C GLN A 16 10.72 -9.63 14.28
N ARG A 17 10.78 -9.43 12.97
CA ARG A 17 10.42 -8.18 12.29
C ARG A 17 9.19 -8.39 11.42
N PRO A 18 8.44 -7.32 11.11
CA PRO A 18 7.38 -7.39 10.12
C PRO A 18 7.88 -7.98 8.81
N SER A 19 7.04 -8.77 8.15
CA SER A 19 7.39 -9.35 6.86
C SER A 19 7.66 -8.23 5.83
N ILE A 20 8.50 -8.51 4.82
CA ILE A 20 8.77 -7.57 3.74
C ILE A 20 7.47 -7.12 3.07
N SER A 21 6.50 -8.04 2.92
CA SER A 21 5.18 -7.73 2.38
C SER A 21 4.45 -6.65 3.20
N MET A 22 4.51 -6.72 4.53
CA MET A 22 3.91 -5.72 5.43
C MET A 22 4.62 -4.36 5.32
N GLU A 23 5.94 -4.34 5.26
CA GLU A 23 6.71 -3.09 5.09
C GLU A 23 6.40 -2.41 3.75
N VAL A 24 6.32 -3.20 2.67
CA VAL A 24 5.95 -2.69 1.35
C VAL A 24 4.52 -2.13 1.37
N ALA A 25 3.57 -2.79 2.05
CA ALA A 25 2.20 -2.30 2.23
C ALA A 25 2.17 -0.94 2.95
N LYS A 26 2.89 -0.85 4.07
CA LYS A 26 3.03 0.36 4.87
C LYS A 26 3.61 1.53 4.09
N ILE A 27 4.69 1.30 3.33
CA ILE A 27 5.31 2.33 2.47
C ILE A 27 4.33 2.77 1.39
N ARG A 28 3.60 1.83 0.78
CA ARG A 28 2.61 2.13 -0.26
C ARG A 28 1.49 3.02 0.24
N LEU A 29 0.90 2.67 1.39
CA LEU A 29 -0.14 3.48 2.03
C LEU A 29 0.40 4.86 2.42
N ARG A 30 1.60 4.95 2.99
CA ARG A 30 2.23 6.24 3.32
C ARG A 30 2.36 7.13 2.09
N TRP A 31 2.78 6.57 0.96
CA TRP A 31 2.90 7.30 -0.29
C TRP A 31 1.54 7.69 -0.87
N ALA A 32 0.54 6.80 -0.83
CA ALA A 32 -0.82 7.07 -1.32
C ALA A 32 -1.46 8.27 -0.63
N GLY A 33 -1.37 8.36 0.70
CA GLY A 33 -1.87 9.51 1.44
C GLY A 33 -1.15 10.81 1.08
N ARG A 34 0.18 10.76 0.89
CA ARG A 34 0.96 11.93 0.45
C ARG A 34 0.56 12.35 -0.96
N ALA A 35 0.42 11.41 -1.89
CA ALA A 35 0.01 11.65 -3.27
C ALA A 35 -1.38 12.30 -3.34
N ARG A 36 -2.33 11.83 -2.51
CA ARG A 36 -3.70 12.37 -2.45
C ARG A 36 -3.78 13.80 -1.89
N ARG A 37 -2.91 14.16 -0.94
CA ARG A 37 -2.91 15.48 -0.29
C ARG A 37 -2.05 16.53 -0.98
N LYS A 38 -1.12 16.13 -1.86
CA LYS A 38 -0.27 17.08 -2.59
C LYS A 38 -1.09 17.79 -3.68
N LYS A 39 -1.80 18.87 -3.32
CA LYS A 39 -2.58 19.69 -4.25
C LYS A 39 -1.67 20.25 -5.36
N ASP A 40 -2.26 20.45 -6.54
CA ASP A 40 -1.61 21.02 -7.74
C ASP A 40 -0.41 20.24 -8.30
N ALA A 41 -0.14 19.04 -7.78
CA ALA A 41 0.79 18.11 -8.37
C ALA A 41 0.11 17.23 -9.41
N MET A 42 0.79 16.98 -10.53
CA MET A 42 0.35 16.06 -11.59
C MET A 42 -0.12 14.71 -11.03
N ILE A 43 0.55 14.19 -10.00
CA ILE A 43 0.19 12.93 -9.32
C ILE A 43 -1.24 12.99 -8.75
N ASN A 44 -1.61 14.09 -8.11
CA ASN A 44 -2.94 14.27 -7.52
C ASN A 44 -4.01 14.32 -8.62
N THR A 45 -3.73 15.07 -9.69
CA THR A 45 -4.59 15.16 -10.86
C THR A 45 -4.81 13.79 -11.49
N VAL A 46 -3.75 13.04 -11.78
CA VAL A 46 -3.83 11.69 -12.37
C VAL A 46 -4.66 10.73 -11.50
N ILE A 47 -4.49 10.77 -10.19
CA ILE A 47 -5.27 9.93 -9.26
C ILE A 47 -6.76 10.30 -9.29
N LYS A 48 -7.08 11.61 -9.32
CA LYS A 48 -8.45 12.12 -9.36
C LYS A 48 -9.15 11.78 -10.68
N GLU A 49 -8.50 12.10 -11.79
CA GLU A 49 -9.01 11.89 -13.15
C GLU A 49 -9.28 10.41 -13.47
N ASN A 50 -8.64 9.48 -12.74
CA ASN A 50 -8.83 8.04 -12.91
C ASN A 50 -8.72 7.62 -14.39
N PRO A 51 -7.56 7.81 -15.03
CA PRO A 51 -7.40 7.61 -16.46
C PRO A 51 -7.84 6.20 -16.86
N LYS A 52 -8.86 6.15 -17.71
CA LYS A 52 -9.38 4.92 -18.30
C LYS A 52 -8.71 4.71 -19.65
N GLY A 53 -8.14 3.52 -19.86
CA GLY A 53 -7.45 3.17 -21.10
C GLY A 53 -7.21 1.67 -21.18
N LYS A 54 -6.95 1.18 -22.41
CA LYS A 54 -6.53 -0.21 -22.63
C LYS A 54 -5.12 -0.40 -22.08
N ILE A 55 -4.97 -1.39 -21.20
CA ILE A 55 -3.65 -1.80 -20.69
C ILE A 55 -3.02 -2.73 -21.75
N PRO A 56 -1.74 -2.55 -22.10
CA PRO A 56 -1.06 -3.45 -23.03
C PRO A 56 -1.14 -4.91 -22.58
N LEU A 57 -1.31 -5.82 -23.55
CA LEU A 57 -1.27 -7.26 -23.31
C LEU A 57 0.08 -7.65 -22.69
N GLY A 58 0.05 -8.43 -21.60
CA GLY A 58 1.24 -8.87 -20.86
C GLY A 58 1.57 -8.08 -19.60
N ARG A 59 1.02 -6.87 -19.40
CA ARG A 59 1.15 -6.17 -18.12
C ARG A 59 0.18 -6.76 -17.11
N LEU A 60 0.67 -7.04 -15.89
CA LEU A 60 -0.17 -7.52 -14.79
C LEU A 60 -1.35 -6.56 -14.61
N ARG A 61 -2.58 -7.11 -14.62
CA ARG A 61 -3.81 -6.30 -14.55
C ARG A 61 -3.98 -5.56 -13.23
N LEU A 62 -3.22 -5.94 -12.19
CA LEU A 62 -3.26 -5.34 -10.87
C LEU A 62 -2.64 -3.95 -10.90
N ARG A 63 -3.46 -2.91 -10.69
CA ARG A 63 -2.98 -1.53 -10.60
C ARG A 63 -2.45 -1.24 -9.21
N TRP A 64 -1.55 -0.27 -9.13
CA TRP A 64 -1.08 0.25 -7.85
C TRP A 64 -2.24 0.71 -6.95
N GLU A 65 -3.25 1.37 -7.51
CA GLU A 65 -4.44 1.80 -6.75
C GLU A 65 -5.26 0.62 -6.23
N ASP A 66 -5.33 -0.50 -6.96
CA ASP A 66 -6.06 -1.69 -6.51
C ASP A 66 -5.39 -2.29 -5.27
N CYS A 67 -4.05 -2.28 -5.22
CA CYS A 67 -3.30 -2.67 -4.04
C CYS A 67 -3.59 -1.75 -2.85
N VAL A 68 -3.62 -0.43 -3.05
CA VAL A 68 -3.97 0.54 -1.99
C VAL A 68 -5.38 0.29 -1.48
N LYS A 69 -6.35 0.09 -2.37
CA LYS A 69 -7.73 -0.22 -2.00
C LYS A 69 -7.81 -1.50 -1.18
N ARG A 70 -7.10 -2.55 -1.57
CA ARG A 70 -7.05 -3.82 -0.82
C ARG A 70 -6.47 -3.62 0.57
N GLU A 71 -5.33 -2.95 0.68
CA GLU A 71 -4.64 -2.74 1.95
C GLU A 71 -5.40 -1.84 2.92
N VAL A 72 -6.14 -0.85 2.42
CA VAL A 72 -7.04 -0.05 3.26
C VAL A 72 -8.23 -0.89 3.71
N LYS A 73 -8.81 -1.71 2.83
CA LYS A 73 -9.94 -2.59 3.20
C LYS A 73 -9.61 -3.63 4.25
N GLU A 74 -8.35 -4.06 4.33
CA GLU A 74 -7.89 -4.98 5.39
C GLU A 74 -7.94 -4.33 6.79
N VAL A 75 -7.91 -3.00 6.86
CA VAL A 75 -7.96 -2.24 8.13
C VAL A 75 -9.33 -1.62 8.37
N ASP A 76 -9.94 -1.06 7.33
CA ASP A 76 -11.23 -0.40 7.36
C ASP A 76 -12.06 -0.78 6.12
N LEU A 77 -12.99 -1.72 6.30
CA LEU A 77 -13.75 -2.38 5.25
C LEU A 77 -14.72 -1.45 4.50
N ARG A 78 -15.16 -0.36 5.13
CA ARG A 78 -16.27 0.47 4.63
C ARG A 78 -15.83 1.76 3.97
N GLU A 79 -14.58 2.17 4.15
CA GLU A 79 -14.19 3.53 3.82
C GLU A 79 -13.49 3.67 2.47
N ASN A 80 -13.87 4.73 1.77
CA ASN A 80 -13.21 5.18 0.56
C ASN A 80 -11.83 5.71 0.93
N TRP A 81 -10.77 4.97 0.57
CA TRP A 81 -9.40 5.36 0.88
C TRP A 81 -9.07 6.81 0.46
N ARG A 82 -9.70 7.32 -0.60
CA ARG A 82 -9.47 8.68 -1.11
C ARG A 82 -9.98 9.76 -0.15
N GLU A 83 -11.02 9.47 0.63
CA GLU A 83 -11.61 10.37 1.62
C GLU A 83 -10.81 10.32 2.93
N ILE A 84 -10.50 9.12 3.41
CA ILE A 84 -9.63 8.93 4.59
C ILE A 84 -8.30 9.62 4.39
N ALA A 85 -7.72 9.49 3.19
CA ALA A 85 -6.42 10.05 2.87
C ALA A 85 -6.37 11.58 2.94
N GLU A 86 -7.49 12.29 2.90
CA GLU A 86 -7.50 13.75 3.13
C GLU A 86 -7.19 14.08 4.60
N ASN A 87 -7.69 13.27 5.55
CA ASN A 87 -7.35 13.40 6.96
C ASN A 87 -5.99 12.75 7.25
N ARG A 88 -4.97 13.57 7.50
CA ARG A 88 -3.60 13.09 7.75
C ARG A 88 -3.49 12.19 8.99
N MET A 89 -4.23 12.48 10.05
CA MET A 89 -4.18 11.71 11.31
C MET A 89 -4.85 10.36 11.12
N ARG A 90 -6.07 10.36 10.56
CA ARG A 90 -6.80 9.14 10.26
C ARG A 90 -6.04 8.23 9.29
N TRP A 91 -5.44 8.82 8.25
CA TRP A 91 -4.60 8.06 7.32
C TRP A 91 -3.35 7.47 7.98
N ARG A 92 -2.77 8.18 8.96
CA ARG A 92 -1.62 7.68 9.73
C ARG A 92 -1.99 6.48 10.57
N GLU A 93 -3.18 6.48 11.17
CA GLU A 93 -3.69 5.33 11.91
C GLU A 93 -3.76 4.12 10.98
N ILE A 94 -4.38 4.22 9.80
CA ILE A 94 -4.53 3.08 8.87
C ILE A 94 -3.22 2.35 8.57
N TYR A 95 -2.16 3.08 8.16
CA TYR A 95 -0.90 2.42 7.82
C TYR A 95 -0.03 2.06 9.04
N PHE A 96 -0.41 2.52 10.24
CA PHE A 96 0.28 2.20 11.48
C PHE A 96 -0.40 1.06 12.25
N THR A 97 -1.73 0.96 12.24
CA THR A 97 -2.49 -0.06 12.96
C THR A 97 -2.61 -1.35 12.16
N GLY A 98 -2.88 -1.26 10.85
CA GLY A 98 -3.04 -2.46 10.01
C GLY A 98 -1.75 -3.18 9.67
N TRP A 99 -0.59 -2.52 9.86
CA TRP A 99 0.67 -2.90 9.24
C TRP A 99 1.88 -2.53 10.12
N SER A 100 1.78 -2.76 11.44
CA SER A 100 2.93 -2.72 12.37
C SER A 100 3.21 -4.09 12.97
#